data_AF-A0A0N4UY67-F1
#
_entry.id   AF-A0A0N4UY67-F1
#
_cell.length_a   1.000
_cell.length_b   1.000
_cell.length_c   1.000
_cell.angle_alpha   90.00
_cell.angle_beta   90.00
_cell.angle_gamma   90.00
#
_symmetry.space_group_name_H-M   'P 1'
#
loop_
_entity.id
_entity.type
_entity.pdbx_description
1 polymer ?
#
loop_
_entity_poly.entity_id
_entity_poly.type
_entity_poly.pdbx_seq_one_letter_code
_entity_poly.pdbx_strand_id
1 'polypeptide(L)'
;MLHLTVNTFTVGSYNALVDEAYRLHYDPNTLAVLVLNTPTFFDTTFKKWLQAQKREDEEYSQFVERFGCNPLNTFFTERFRKLKKELSPLKCDVFHDYEFCDGKPRILMGTCGHVSGVAYFYHSRPEINNNNYITDGVKVAVAPIRPMGLSLHSKYGGHFAFRGVVIFPDTYLPETFCEMKPKMVLDTDEKQREAIELFNLHWQDGRFRDCGCSGEKYSDLQLAFYSIPPVERWALLKSWFFGYQSFLCTVSTYNELAGSLFQLEYPGDTMGVILLNTPSFFETTFKRWLCSKKSPYETFEEFAKKFPSGPVQEFFNEMMPKVQEALKPVDSTVIYDYELHPNRRPKILMTICGHVAGAAFYYHPPEEALECLFQKRAGVSLHPKYGGYFAYRAVLIFPEVILPPDFKEQRAPMLLTTIEKQDEAVRLYNDHWWEGKFRDCGDPVEKYSPLQLKYFSSLPKDRWDIIKHWFY
;
A
#
# COMPACT_ATOMS: atom_id res chain seq x y z
N MET A 1 11.05 0.97 -16.23
CA MET A 1 10.82 -0.47 -16.52
C MET A 1 9.42 -0.80 -16.02
N LEU A 2 8.59 -1.52 -16.78
CA LEU A 2 7.17 -1.77 -16.43
C LEU A 2 6.95 -2.95 -15.47
N HIS A 3 8.02 -3.64 -15.04
CA HIS A 3 7.94 -4.81 -14.14
C HIS A 3 6.97 -5.90 -14.65
N LEU A 4 6.96 -6.08 -15.97
CA LEU A 4 6.23 -7.12 -16.69
C LEU A 4 7.23 -8.07 -17.36
N THR A 5 6.86 -9.34 -17.45
CA THR A 5 7.62 -10.35 -18.20
C THR A 5 6.79 -10.80 -19.40
N VAL A 6 7.46 -11.05 -20.53
CA VAL A 6 6.84 -11.56 -21.76
C VAL A 6 7.48 -12.87 -22.16
N ASN A 7 6.69 -13.83 -22.64
CA ASN A 7 7.19 -15.13 -23.11
C ASN A 7 6.43 -15.56 -24.36
N THR A 8 7.14 -16.14 -25.32
CA THR A 8 6.58 -16.53 -26.62
C THR A 8 6.22 -18.01 -26.63
N PHE A 9 5.17 -18.36 -27.38
CA PHE A 9 4.77 -19.73 -27.66
C PHE A 9 4.00 -19.78 -29.00
N THR A 10 3.81 -20.99 -29.53
CA THR A 10 2.97 -21.20 -30.72
C THR A 10 1.52 -21.51 -30.33
N VAL A 11 0.55 -21.05 -31.13
CA VAL A 11 -0.87 -21.40 -30.90
C VAL A 11 -1.08 -22.93 -30.96
N GLY A 12 -0.32 -23.63 -31.80
CA GLY A 12 -0.32 -25.09 -31.90
C GLY A 12 0.02 -25.77 -30.58
N SER A 13 1.09 -25.34 -29.90
CA SER A 13 1.48 -25.88 -28.58
C SER A 13 0.38 -25.72 -27.53
N TYR A 14 -0.34 -24.58 -27.54
CA TYR A 14 -1.50 -24.39 -26.66
C TYR A 14 -2.68 -25.30 -27.04
N ASN A 15 -3.05 -25.35 -28.33
CA ASN A 15 -4.18 -26.14 -28.83
C ASN A 15 -3.99 -27.65 -28.62
N ALA A 16 -2.75 -28.12 -28.52
CA ALA A 16 -2.42 -29.51 -28.22
C ALA A 16 -2.75 -29.93 -26.77
N LEU A 17 -2.87 -28.98 -25.84
CA LEU A 17 -3.09 -29.26 -24.41
C LEU A 17 -4.50 -28.90 -23.90
N VAL A 18 -5.33 -28.27 -24.73
CA VAL A 18 -6.68 -27.85 -24.33
C VAL A 18 -7.76 -28.64 -25.05
N ASP A 19 -8.90 -28.77 -24.38
CA ASP A 19 -10.11 -29.34 -24.98
C ASP A 19 -10.57 -28.51 -26.19
N GLU A 20 -11.30 -29.14 -27.10
CA GLU A 20 -11.80 -28.52 -28.33
C GLU A 20 -12.52 -27.19 -28.09
N ALA A 21 -13.28 -27.09 -26.99
CA ALA A 21 -14.02 -25.88 -26.60
C ALA A 21 -13.14 -24.67 -26.27
N TYR A 22 -11.83 -24.86 -26.03
CA TYR A 22 -10.87 -23.80 -25.69
C TYR A 22 -9.80 -23.59 -26.76
N ARG A 23 -9.88 -24.31 -27.89
CA ARG A 23 -8.93 -24.17 -28.99
C ARG A 23 -9.07 -22.81 -29.64
N LEU A 24 -7.93 -22.21 -29.99
CA LEU A 24 -7.85 -20.96 -30.71
C LEU A 24 -7.79 -21.26 -32.21
N HIS A 25 -8.62 -20.58 -33.00
CA HIS A 25 -8.73 -20.80 -34.44
C HIS A 25 -7.71 -19.96 -35.24
N TYR A 26 -6.42 -20.22 -35.00
CA TYR A 26 -5.31 -19.67 -35.78
C TYR A 26 -4.44 -20.81 -36.34
N ASP A 27 -3.53 -20.49 -37.25
CA ASP A 27 -2.54 -21.45 -37.74
C ASP A 27 -1.67 -21.98 -36.57
N PRO A 28 -1.30 -23.27 -36.55
CA PRO A 28 -0.49 -23.84 -35.47
C PRO A 28 0.82 -23.09 -35.21
N ASN A 29 1.46 -22.53 -36.23
CA ASN A 29 2.74 -21.82 -36.09
C ASN A 29 2.57 -20.34 -35.74
N THR A 30 1.34 -19.86 -35.52
CA THR A 30 1.05 -18.47 -35.16
C THR A 30 1.76 -18.08 -33.86
N LEU A 31 2.46 -16.94 -33.88
CA LEU A 31 3.11 -16.36 -32.70
C LEU A 31 2.07 -15.90 -31.67
N ALA A 32 2.22 -16.37 -30.44
CA ALA A 32 1.55 -15.85 -29.26
C ALA A 32 2.57 -15.36 -28.22
N VAL A 33 2.24 -14.26 -27.53
CA VAL A 33 3.06 -13.64 -26.50
C VAL A 33 2.25 -13.55 -25.21
N LEU A 34 2.65 -14.30 -24.19
CA LEU A 34 2.09 -14.24 -22.85
C LEU A 34 2.71 -13.10 -22.05
N VAL A 35 1.87 -12.31 -21.38
CA VAL A 35 2.28 -11.22 -20.48
C VAL A 35 1.87 -11.53 -19.05
N LEU A 36 2.79 -11.35 -18.12
CA LEU A 36 2.55 -11.48 -16.67
C LEU A 36 3.20 -10.34 -15.90
N ASN A 37 2.69 -10.05 -14.71
CA ASN A 37 3.33 -9.11 -13.79
C ASN A 37 4.17 -9.83 -12.72
N THR A 38 5.29 -9.22 -12.35
CA THR A 38 6.15 -9.69 -11.26
C THR A 38 5.69 -9.10 -9.92
N PRO A 39 6.28 -9.52 -8.76
CA PRO A 39 5.92 -8.97 -7.47
C PRO A 39 5.98 -7.44 -7.38
N THR A 40 7.07 -6.85 -7.85
CA THR A 40 7.31 -5.40 -7.70
C THR A 40 6.35 -4.53 -8.52
N PHE A 41 5.62 -5.10 -9.49
CA PHE A 41 4.69 -4.36 -10.35
C PHE A 41 3.66 -3.53 -9.56
N PHE A 42 3.07 -4.10 -8.51
CA PHE A 42 1.96 -3.49 -7.79
C PHE A 42 2.40 -2.21 -7.06
N ASP A 43 3.47 -2.32 -6.27
CA ASP A 43 3.99 -1.21 -5.46
C ASP A 43 4.77 -0.16 -6.27
N THR A 44 5.15 -0.49 -7.51
CA THR A 44 5.93 0.42 -8.36
C THR A 44 5.12 0.97 -9.52
N THR A 45 4.80 0.14 -10.51
CA THR A 45 4.23 0.54 -11.80
C THR A 45 2.76 0.87 -11.66
N PHE A 46 2.00 -0.01 -10.99
CA PHE A 46 0.58 0.18 -10.81
C PHE A 46 0.28 1.35 -9.86
N LYS A 47 0.94 1.39 -8.69
CA LYS A 47 0.84 2.53 -7.75
C LYS A 47 1.09 3.87 -8.43
N LYS A 48 2.21 4.02 -9.14
CA LYS A 48 2.55 5.28 -9.84
C LYS A 48 1.53 5.65 -10.90
N TRP A 49 1.09 4.67 -11.71
CA TRP A 49 0.07 4.93 -12.72
C TRP A 49 -1.22 5.39 -12.08
N LEU A 50 -1.70 4.69 -11.04
CA LEU A 50 -2.97 4.98 -10.38
C LEU A 50 -2.94 6.36 -9.68
N GLN A 51 -1.84 6.69 -9.01
CA GLN A 51 -1.62 8.02 -8.42
C GLN A 51 -1.64 9.15 -9.47
N ALA A 52 -1.16 8.88 -10.69
CA ALA A 52 -1.18 9.83 -11.80
C ALA A 52 -2.57 9.96 -12.44
N GLN A 53 -3.49 9.03 -12.19
CA GLN A 53 -4.86 9.10 -12.74
C GLN A 53 -5.76 10.04 -11.94
N LYS A 54 -5.47 10.29 -10.66
CA LYS A 54 -6.33 11.12 -9.80
C LYS A 54 -6.16 12.59 -10.17
N ARG A 55 -7.26 13.26 -10.51
CA ARG A 55 -7.25 14.72 -10.78
C ARG A 55 -7.11 15.51 -9.48
N GLU A 56 -6.69 16.76 -9.61
CA GLU A 56 -6.41 17.63 -8.45
C GLU A 56 -7.68 17.97 -7.66
N ASP A 57 -8.77 18.25 -8.38
CA ASP A 57 -10.09 18.64 -7.89
C ASP A 57 -11.05 17.47 -7.65
N GLU A 58 -10.68 16.25 -8.05
CA GLU A 58 -11.53 15.06 -7.97
C GLU A 58 -11.51 14.49 -6.54
N GLU A 59 -12.67 14.35 -5.89
CA GLU A 59 -12.77 13.69 -4.59
C GLU A 59 -12.37 12.22 -4.69
N TYR A 60 -11.86 11.64 -3.60
CA TYR A 60 -11.42 10.23 -3.65
C TYR A 60 -12.57 9.26 -3.92
N SER A 61 -13.78 9.55 -3.43
CA SER A 61 -14.99 8.78 -3.76
C SER A 61 -15.31 8.81 -5.25
N GLN A 62 -15.24 9.98 -5.87
CA GLN A 62 -15.45 10.17 -7.32
C GLN A 62 -14.37 9.42 -8.13
N PHE A 63 -13.12 9.49 -7.68
CA PHE A 63 -12.02 8.75 -8.28
C PHE A 63 -12.25 7.23 -8.25
N VAL A 64 -12.66 6.71 -7.09
CA VAL A 64 -13.01 5.29 -6.90
C VAL A 64 -14.15 4.88 -7.83
N GLU A 65 -15.22 5.69 -7.90
CA GLU A 65 -16.38 5.43 -8.75
C GLU A 65 -15.99 5.36 -10.23
N ARG A 66 -15.13 6.27 -10.71
CA ARG A 66 -14.65 6.30 -12.10
C ARG A 66 -13.90 5.03 -12.52
N PHE A 67 -13.15 4.41 -11.60
CA PHE A 67 -12.39 3.19 -11.90
C PHE A 67 -13.14 1.89 -11.58
N GLY A 68 -14.27 1.97 -10.88
CA GLY A 68 -15.03 0.82 -10.42
C GLY A 68 -14.23 -0.05 -9.45
N CYS A 69 -14.65 -1.32 -9.28
CA CYS A 69 -14.08 -2.21 -8.26
C CYS A 69 -12.73 -2.84 -8.63
N ASN A 70 -12.26 -2.72 -9.88
CA ASN A 70 -11.02 -3.37 -10.31
C ASN A 70 -10.13 -2.45 -11.19
N PRO A 71 -9.42 -1.49 -10.57
CA PRO A 71 -8.53 -0.58 -11.27
C PRO A 71 -7.36 -1.27 -12.01
N LEU A 72 -7.00 -2.51 -11.64
CA LEU A 72 -5.99 -3.29 -12.36
C LEU A 72 -6.44 -3.67 -13.77
N ASN A 73 -7.72 -4.03 -13.95
CA ASN A 73 -8.25 -4.36 -15.27
C ASN A 73 -8.19 -3.14 -16.19
N THR A 74 -8.54 -1.95 -15.67
CA THR A 74 -8.42 -0.68 -16.40
C THR A 74 -6.97 -0.41 -16.80
N PHE A 75 -6.01 -0.59 -15.89
CA PHE A 75 -4.59 -0.47 -16.20
C PHE A 75 -4.20 -1.35 -17.40
N PHE A 76 -4.48 -2.66 -17.34
CA PHE A 76 -4.07 -3.57 -18.40
C PHE A 76 -4.80 -3.31 -19.71
N THR A 77 -6.10 -3.03 -19.68
CA THR A 77 -6.89 -2.66 -20.86
C THR A 77 -6.26 -1.46 -21.59
N GLU A 78 -5.89 -0.40 -20.86
CA GLU A 78 -5.25 0.77 -21.45
C GLU A 78 -3.87 0.44 -22.03
N ARG A 79 -3.07 -0.37 -21.33
CA ARG A 79 -1.72 -0.76 -21.78
C ARG A 79 -1.78 -1.59 -23.05
N PHE A 80 -2.65 -2.59 -23.11
CA PHE A 80 -2.81 -3.42 -24.31
C PHE A 80 -3.40 -2.64 -25.49
N ARG A 81 -4.34 -1.73 -25.24
CA ARG A 81 -4.84 -0.82 -26.28
C ARG A 81 -3.74 0.08 -26.83
N LYS A 82 -2.89 0.64 -25.96
CA LYS A 82 -1.75 1.45 -26.37
C LYS A 82 -0.74 0.61 -27.17
N LEU A 83 -0.42 -0.60 -26.71
CA LEU A 83 0.44 -1.55 -27.41
C LEU A 83 -0.08 -1.86 -28.82
N LYS A 84 -1.38 -2.18 -28.95
CA LYS A 84 -2.01 -2.45 -30.26
C LYS A 84 -1.89 -1.27 -31.22
N LYS A 85 -2.00 -0.03 -30.71
CA LYS A 85 -1.78 1.18 -31.52
C LYS A 85 -0.31 1.34 -31.94
N GLU A 86 0.63 1.08 -31.04
CA GLU A 86 2.07 1.20 -31.31
C GLU A 86 2.60 0.12 -32.27
N LEU A 87 1.98 -1.06 -32.27
CA LEU A 87 2.33 -2.15 -33.18
C LEU A 87 1.72 -2.00 -34.58
N SER A 88 0.82 -1.04 -34.81
CA SER A 88 0.23 -0.79 -36.12
C SER A 88 1.31 -0.51 -37.18
N PRO A 89 1.26 -1.13 -38.37
CA PRO A 89 0.13 -1.86 -38.95
C PRO A 89 0.07 -3.37 -38.66
N LEU A 90 0.92 -3.93 -37.78
CA LEU A 90 0.87 -5.34 -37.44
C LEU A 90 -0.48 -5.68 -36.79
N LYS A 91 -1.17 -6.67 -37.36
CA LYS A 91 -2.42 -7.17 -36.79
C LYS A 91 -2.11 -7.97 -35.52
N CYS A 92 -2.80 -7.62 -34.43
CA CYS A 92 -2.74 -8.41 -33.21
C CYS A 92 -4.09 -8.48 -32.50
N ASP A 93 -4.34 -9.63 -31.90
CA ASP A 93 -5.51 -9.92 -31.07
C ASP A 93 -5.06 -10.10 -29.62
N VAL A 94 -5.80 -9.50 -28.69
CA VAL A 94 -5.46 -9.49 -27.27
C VAL A 94 -6.55 -10.21 -26.50
N PHE A 95 -6.14 -11.10 -25.61
CA PHE A 95 -7.00 -11.83 -24.69
C PHE A 95 -6.54 -11.58 -23.26
N HIS A 96 -7.39 -11.03 -22.40
CA HIS A 96 -7.08 -10.83 -20.99
C HIS A 96 -7.44 -12.05 -20.12
N ASP A 97 -6.84 -12.14 -18.93
CA ASP A 97 -7.12 -13.21 -17.95
C ASP A 97 -8.55 -13.17 -17.41
N TYR A 98 -9.21 -12.02 -17.50
CA TYR A 98 -10.58 -11.77 -17.04
C TYR A 98 -11.63 -11.77 -18.17
N GLU A 99 -11.29 -12.23 -19.37
CA GLU A 99 -12.26 -12.33 -20.47
C GLU A 99 -12.99 -13.68 -20.48
N PHE A 100 -14.33 -13.63 -20.39
CA PHE A 100 -15.21 -14.80 -20.41
C PHE A 100 -16.24 -14.70 -21.54
N CYS A 101 -16.59 -15.85 -22.12
CA CYS A 101 -17.68 -16.03 -23.06
C CYS A 101 -18.53 -17.21 -22.58
N ASP A 102 -19.84 -17.02 -22.39
CA ASP A 102 -20.76 -18.04 -21.89
C ASP A 102 -20.30 -18.72 -20.59
N GLY A 103 -19.74 -17.93 -19.67
CA GLY A 103 -19.21 -18.40 -18.38
C GLY A 103 -17.89 -19.18 -18.47
N LYS A 104 -17.27 -19.27 -19.65
CA LYS A 104 -15.97 -19.93 -19.87
C LYS A 104 -14.90 -18.90 -20.19
N PRO A 105 -13.66 -19.07 -19.70
CA PRO A 105 -12.55 -18.20 -20.08
C PRO A 105 -12.29 -18.34 -21.58
N ARG A 106 -12.00 -17.23 -22.26
CA ARG A 106 -11.66 -17.24 -23.70
C ARG A 106 -10.30 -17.91 -23.97
N ILE A 107 -9.42 -17.95 -22.97
CA ILE A 107 -8.10 -18.57 -23.06
C ILE A 107 -7.67 -19.08 -21.68
N LEU A 108 -7.03 -20.26 -21.62
CA LEU A 108 -6.56 -20.86 -20.38
C LEU A 108 -5.14 -20.39 -20.04
N MET A 109 -5.03 -19.36 -19.20
CA MET A 109 -3.74 -18.74 -18.84
C MET A 109 -2.74 -19.71 -18.20
N GLY A 110 -3.21 -20.69 -17.40
CA GLY A 110 -2.35 -21.72 -16.81
C GLY A 110 -1.65 -22.56 -17.89
N THR A 111 -2.40 -22.94 -18.94
CA THR A 111 -1.86 -23.65 -20.10
C THR A 111 -0.88 -22.78 -20.88
N CYS A 112 -1.22 -21.50 -21.14
CA CYS A 112 -0.30 -20.55 -21.77
C CYS A 112 1.02 -20.43 -21.00
N GLY A 113 0.94 -20.35 -19.67
CA GLY A 113 2.11 -20.31 -18.79
C GLY A 113 2.98 -21.55 -18.89
N HIS A 114 2.35 -22.73 -19.00
CA HIS A 114 3.05 -24.00 -19.15
C HIS A 114 3.75 -24.11 -20.50
N VAL A 115 3.03 -23.87 -21.61
CA VAL A 115 3.59 -24.03 -22.96
C VAL A 115 4.64 -22.99 -23.29
N SER A 116 4.54 -21.77 -22.75
CA SER A 116 5.58 -20.74 -22.92
C SER A 116 6.82 -20.96 -22.04
N GLY A 117 6.79 -21.97 -21.17
CA GLY A 117 7.90 -22.31 -20.28
C GLY A 117 8.07 -21.43 -19.06
N VAL A 118 7.21 -20.43 -18.86
CA VAL A 118 7.40 -19.43 -17.80
C VAL A 118 6.99 -19.94 -16.41
N ALA A 119 5.98 -20.81 -16.35
CA ALA A 119 5.49 -21.35 -15.09
C ALA A 119 5.01 -22.78 -15.28
N TYR A 120 5.34 -23.66 -14.33
CA TYR A 120 4.83 -25.03 -14.37
C TYR A 120 3.40 -25.05 -13.86
N PHE A 121 2.49 -25.58 -14.68
CA PHE A 121 1.09 -25.77 -14.33
C PHE A 121 0.84 -27.14 -13.71
N TYR A 122 0.42 -27.15 -12.45
CA TYR A 122 -0.05 -28.32 -11.71
C TYR A 122 -1.56 -28.43 -11.91
N HIS A 123 -1.99 -29.54 -12.50
CA HIS A 123 -3.39 -29.77 -12.86
C HIS A 123 -4.29 -29.85 -11.63
N SER A 124 -5.57 -29.50 -11.81
CA SER A 124 -6.59 -29.62 -10.77
C SER A 124 -6.68 -31.05 -10.24
N ARG A 125 -6.91 -31.18 -8.93
CA ARG A 125 -7.15 -32.46 -8.24
C ARG A 125 -8.61 -32.54 -7.80
N PRO A 126 -9.48 -33.30 -8.50
CA PRO A 126 -10.91 -33.40 -8.20
C PRO A 126 -11.23 -33.81 -6.76
N GLU A 127 -10.33 -34.55 -6.12
CA GLU A 127 -10.42 -34.98 -4.73
C GLU A 127 -10.29 -33.83 -3.72
N ILE A 128 -9.71 -32.68 -4.11
CA ILE A 128 -9.61 -31.46 -3.31
C ILE A 128 -10.86 -30.61 -3.59
N ASN A 129 -12.04 -31.06 -3.16
CA ASN A 129 -13.29 -30.35 -3.41
C ASN A 129 -13.73 -29.50 -2.19
N ASN A 130 -14.17 -28.27 -2.47
CA ASN A 130 -14.54 -27.26 -1.48
C ASN A 130 -16.03 -27.30 -1.05
N ASN A 131 -16.69 -28.45 -1.17
CA ASN A 131 -18.13 -28.60 -0.89
C ASN A 131 -18.51 -28.47 0.61
N ASN A 132 -17.56 -28.13 1.50
CA ASN A 132 -17.74 -28.18 2.95
C ASN A 132 -17.43 -26.87 3.71
N TYR A 133 -17.43 -25.68 3.08
CA TYR A 133 -17.42 -24.43 3.86
C TYR A 133 -18.75 -24.24 4.60
N ILE A 134 -18.80 -24.71 5.85
CA ILE A 134 -19.76 -24.26 6.86
C ILE A 134 -19.15 -22.98 7.45
N THR A 135 -19.72 -21.82 7.12
CA THR A 135 -19.52 -20.59 7.90
C THR A 135 -20.76 -20.42 8.79
N ASP A 136 -20.54 -20.37 10.10
CA ASP A 136 -21.50 -19.97 11.14
C ASP A 136 -22.92 -20.57 11.05
N GLY A 137 -23.03 -21.90 10.94
CA GLY A 137 -24.31 -22.60 11.13
C GLY A 137 -25.37 -22.33 10.06
N VAL A 138 -25.07 -21.55 9.02
CA VAL A 138 -25.95 -21.32 7.87
C VAL A 138 -25.33 -22.01 6.66
N LYS A 139 -25.97 -23.10 6.21
CA LYS A 139 -25.68 -23.70 4.91
C LYS A 139 -26.09 -22.71 3.81
N VAL A 140 -25.19 -21.79 3.44
CA VAL A 140 -25.35 -21.04 2.21
C VAL A 140 -24.98 -22.01 1.08
N ALA A 141 -25.96 -22.37 0.26
CA ALA A 141 -25.76 -23.18 -0.93
C ALA A 141 -24.96 -22.37 -1.96
N VAL A 142 -23.65 -22.27 -1.78
CA VAL A 142 -22.73 -21.78 -2.81
C VAL A 142 -22.51 -22.93 -3.78
N ALA A 143 -22.72 -22.69 -5.08
CA ALA A 143 -22.47 -23.68 -6.11
C ALA A 143 -21.05 -24.28 -5.96
N PRO A 144 -20.87 -25.58 -6.23
CA PRO A 144 -19.57 -26.25 -6.06
C PRO A 144 -18.51 -25.55 -6.92
N ILE A 145 -17.54 -24.92 -6.25
CA ILE A 145 -16.36 -24.36 -6.93
C ILE A 145 -15.51 -25.56 -7.34
N ARG A 146 -15.42 -25.81 -8.65
CA ARG A 146 -14.55 -26.88 -9.17
C ARG A 146 -13.11 -26.56 -8.80
N PRO A 147 -12.34 -27.53 -8.27
CA PRO A 147 -10.94 -27.30 -7.96
C PRO A 147 -10.19 -26.86 -9.21
N MET A 148 -9.39 -25.80 -9.05
CA MET A 148 -8.58 -25.22 -10.10
C MET A 148 -7.14 -25.73 -9.99
N GLY A 149 -6.47 -25.86 -11.13
CA GLY A 149 -5.03 -26.06 -11.16
C GLY A 149 -4.27 -24.80 -10.72
N LEU A 150 -2.99 -24.96 -10.43
CA LEU A 150 -2.11 -23.91 -9.92
C LEU A 150 -0.86 -23.79 -10.80
N SER A 151 -0.51 -22.58 -11.21
CA SER A 151 0.78 -22.31 -11.87
C SER A 151 1.78 -21.75 -10.87
N LEU A 152 2.99 -22.30 -10.83
CA LEU A 152 4.10 -21.77 -10.02
C LEU A 152 5.27 -21.36 -10.92
N HIS A 153 5.74 -20.14 -10.73
CA HIS A 153 6.91 -19.59 -11.39
C HIS A 153 8.19 -20.04 -10.68
N SER A 154 9.22 -20.41 -11.43
CA SER A 154 10.49 -20.93 -10.89
C SER A 154 11.20 -20.01 -9.88
N LYS A 155 11.04 -18.70 -10.08
CA LYS A 155 11.56 -17.65 -9.18
C LYS A 155 10.55 -17.19 -8.12
N TYR A 156 9.27 -17.04 -8.48
CA TYR A 156 8.31 -16.27 -7.69
C TYR A 156 7.30 -17.15 -6.95
N GLY A 157 7.33 -18.47 -7.13
CA GLY A 157 6.23 -19.33 -6.66
C GLY A 157 4.91 -18.85 -7.26
N GLY A 158 3.91 -18.60 -6.41
CA GLY A 158 2.63 -17.97 -6.79
C GLY A 158 2.57 -16.45 -6.60
N HIS A 159 3.71 -15.78 -6.36
CA HIS A 159 3.82 -14.31 -6.29
C HIS A 159 3.91 -13.68 -7.68
N PHE A 160 2.98 -14.02 -8.57
CA PHE A 160 2.83 -13.42 -9.88
C PHE A 160 1.38 -13.58 -10.36
N ALA A 161 1.04 -12.96 -11.50
CA ALA A 161 -0.22 -13.25 -12.18
C ALA A 161 -0.07 -13.07 -13.69
N PHE A 162 -0.70 -13.98 -14.45
CA PHE A 162 -0.91 -13.80 -15.88
C PHE A 162 -1.89 -12.66 -16.13
N ARG A 163 -1.70 -11.90 -17.22
CA ARG A 163 -2.48 -10.68 -17.50
C ARG A 163 -3.07 -10.63 -18.89
N GLY A 164 -2.43 -11.27 -19.84
CA GLY A 164 -2.98 -11.38 -21.18
C GLY A 164 -2.08 -12.11 -22.13
N VAL A 165 -2.65 -12.49 -23.27
CA VAL A 165 -1.94 -13.07 -24.41
C VAL A 165 -2.18 -12.16 -25.62
N VAL A 166 -1.11 -11.85 -26.32
CA VAL A 166 -1.15 -11.14 -27.61
C VAL A 166 -0.83 -12.14 -28.71
N ILE A 167 -1.79 -12.37 -29.61
CA ILE A 167 -1.64 -13.25 -30.77
C ILE A 167 -1.38 -12.37 -31.99
N PHE A 168 -0.45 -12.80 -32.85
CA PHE A 168 -0.10 -12.12 -34.10
C PHE A 168 -0.54 -13.00 -35.28
N PRO A 169 -1.78 -12.87 -35.78
CA PRO A 169 -2.39 -13.84 -36.71
C PRO A 169 -1.61 -14.05 -38.01
N ASP A 170 -0.89 -13.02 -38.44
CA ASP A 170 -0.14 -12.99 -39.70
C ASP A 170 1.37 -13.20 -39.48
N THR A 171 1.79 -13.56 -38.26
CA THR A 171 3.19 -13.81 -37.89
C THR A 171 3.36 -15.28 -37.49
N TYR A 172 4.17 -15.99 -38.28
CA TYR A 172 4.43 -17.41 -38.08
C TYR A 172 5.86 -17.61 -37.55
N LEU A 173 5.99 -18.41 -36.49
CA LEU A 173 7.28 -18.88 -36.02
C LEU A 173 7.77 -20.01 -36.93
N PRO A 174 9.10 -20.10 -37.16
CA PRO A 174 9.65 -21.17 -37.98
C PRO A 174 9.41 -22.54 -37.31
N GLU A 175 9.32 -23.61 -38.09
CA GLU A 175 9.17 -24.98 -37.57
C GLU A 175 10.29 -25.41 -36.62
N THR A 176 11.44 -24.72 -36.68
CA THR A 176 12.58 -24.93 -35.77
C THR A 176 12.44 -24.23 -34.42
N PHE A 177 11.42 -23.39 -34.24
CA PHE A 177 11.13 -22.76 -32.96
C PHE A 177 10.72 -23.82 -31.94
N CYS A 178 11.28 -23.74 -30.75
CA CYS A 178 10.99 -24.65 -29.65
C CYS A 178 10.79 -23.82 -28.39
N GLU A 179 9.65 -23.98 -27.73
CA GLU A 179 9.38 -23.30 -26.48
C GLU A 179 10.33 -23.75 -25.37
N MET A 180 10.57 -22.85 -24.42
CA MET A 180 11.27 -23.23 -23.19
C MET A 180 10.42 -24.25 -22.42
N LYS A 181 11.07 -25.25 -21.82
CA LYS A 181 10.37 -26.18 -20.93
C LYS A 181 10.13 -25.53 -19.57
N PRO A 182 8.91 -25.58 -19.02
CA PRO A 182 8.64 -25.02 -17.71
C PRO A 182 9.37 -25.82 -16.63
N LYS A 183 9.98 -25.11 -15.68
CA LYS A 183 10.68 -25.74 -14.56
C LYS A 183 9.69 -26.16 -13.48
N MET A 184 9.56 -27.46 -13.26
CA MET A 184 8.84 -28.01 -12.11
C MET A 184 9.57 -27.63 -10.82
N VAL A 185 8.83 -27.04 -9.87
CA VAL A 185 9.35 -26.56 -8.58
C VAL A 185 8.92 -27.41 -7.38
N LEU A 186 7.88 -28.23 -7.56
CA LEU A 186 7.39 -29.19 -6.57
C LEU A 186 7.65 -30.60 -7.10
N ASP A 187 8.64 -31.26 -6.50
CA ASP A 187 9.21 -32.53 -6.95
C ASP A 187 8.48 -33.78 -6.44
N THR A 188 7.59 -33.64 -5.46
CA THR A 188 6.83 -34.75 -4.89
C THR A 188 5.32 -34.53 -5.03
N ASP A 189 4.57 -35.63 -5.17
CA ASP A 189 3.10 -35.60 -5.21
C ASP A 189 2.50 -34.92 -3.98
N GLU A 190 3.08 -35.20 -2.81
CA GLU A 190 2.68 -34.62 -1.52
C GLU A 190 2.72 -33.09 -1.54
N LYS A 191 3.84 -32.49 -1.99
CA LYS A 191 4.00 -31.03 -2.10
C LYS A 191 3.03 -30.44 -3.11
N GLN A 192 2.81 -31.13 -4.24
CA GLN A 192 1.86 -30.68 -5.27
C GLN A 192 0.43 -30.67 -4.73
N ARG A 193 0.03 -31.73 -4.01
CA ARG A 193 -1.28 -31.83 -3.37
C ARG A 193 -1.48 -30.72 -2.35
N GLU A 194 -0.51 -30.51 -1.45
CA GLU A 194 -0.55 -29.45 -0.44
C GLU A 194 -0.68 -28.05 -1.07
N ALA A 195 0.10 -27.75 -2.11
CA ALA A 195 0.03 -26.45 -2.78
C ALA A 195 -1.32 -26.20 -3.46
N ILE A 196 -1.89 -27.22 -4.11
CA ILE A 196 -3.23 -27.13 -4.73
C ILE A 196 -4.31 -26.98 -3.65
N GLU A 197 -4.18 -27.67 -2.51
CA GLU A 197 -5.09 -27.55 -1.37
C GLU A 197 -5.06 -26.14 -0.77
N LEU A 198 -3.87 -25.60 -0.49
CA LEU A 198 -3.70 -24.22 -0.04
C LEU A 198 -4.32 -23.23 -1.03
N PHE A 199 -4.14 -23.44 -2.33
CA PHE A 199 -4.70 -22.55 -3.35
C PHE A 199 -6.23 -22.63 -3.46
N ASN A 200 -6.83 -23.82 -3.30
CA ASN A 200 -8.28 -23.95 -3.46
C ASN A 200 -9.06 -23.69 -2.16
N LEU A 201 -8.48 -24.02 -1.00
CA LEU A 201 -9.16 -23.94 0.29
C LEU A 201 -8.73 -22.73 1.12
N HIS A 202 -7.50 -22.23 0.94
CA HIS A 202 -6.90 -21.24 1.85
C HIS A 202 -6.26 -20.04 1.11
N TRP A 203 -6.69 -19.75 -0.12
CA TRP A 203 -6.03 -18.73 -0.95
C TRP A 203 -5.93 -17.34 -0.30
N GLN A 204 -6.85 -16.97 0.61
CA GLN A 204 -6.83 -15.69 1.31
C GLN A 204 -5.62 -15.50 2.21
N ASP A 205 -5.04 -16.58 2.74
CA ASP A 205 -3.83 -16.48 3.59
C ASP A 205 -2.55 -16.32 2.76
N GLY A 206 -2.62 -16.53 1.45
CA GLY A 206 -1.52 -16.35 0.51
C GLY A 206 -0.39 -17.39 0.61
N ARG A 207 -0.45 -18.38 1.50
CA ARG A 207 0.64 -19.35 1.74
C ARG A 207 0.98 -20.19 0.51
N PHE A 208 -0.01 -20.50 -0.33
CA PHE A 208 0.22 -21.23 -1.58
C PHE A 208 1.24 -20.52 -2.50
N ARG A 209 1.40 -19.20 -2.35
CA ARG A 209 2.34 -18.41 -3.16
C ARG A 209 3.79 -18.70 -2.82
N ASP A 210 4.06 -19.14 -1.59
CA ASP A 210 5.41 -19.47 -1.13
C ASP A 210 5.87 -20.87 -1.61
N CYS A 211 4.96 -21.70 -2.10
CA CYS A 211 5.30 -23.02 -2.66
C CYS A 211 6.29 -22.86 -3.83
N GLY A 212 7.50 -23.40 -3.67
CA GLY A 212 8.56 -23.33 -4.69
C GLY A 212 9.13 -21.92 -4.92
N CYS A 213 8.82 -20.94 -4.06
CA CYS A 213 9.33 -19.58 -4.20
C CYS A 213 10.81 -19.50 -3.76
N SER A 214 11.65 -18.93 -4.62
CA SER A 214 13.10 -18.76 -4.37
C SER A 214 13.57 -17.30 -4.52
N GLY A 215 12.65 -16.38 -4.82
CA GLY A 215 12.95 -15.00 -5.14
C GLY A 215 11.98 -14.01 -4.51
N GLU A 216 11.68 -12.94 -5.24
CA GLU A 216 10.86 -11.82 -4.77
C GLU A 216 9.43 -12.27 -4.46
N LYS A 217 8.83 -11.66 -3.43
CA LYS A 217 7.48 -11.92 -2.96
C LYS A 217 6.62 -10.68 -3.06
N TYR A 218 5.30 -10.86 -3.07
CA TYR A 218 4.35 -9.76 -2.92
C TYR A 218 4.57 -9.04 -1.58
N SER A 219 4.35 -7.73 -1.55
CA SER A 219 4.33 -6.96 -0.30
C SER A 219 3.11 -7.33 0.55
N ASP A 220 3.15 -7.00 1.84
CA ASP A 220 2.01 -7.22 2.75
C ASP A 220 0.73 -6.54 2.24
N LEU A 221 0.87 -5.32 1.70
CA LEU A 221 -0.26 -4.60 1.11
C LEU A 221 -0.80 -5.32 -0.13
N GLN A 222 0.08 -5.83 -0.98
CA GLN A 222 -0.32 -6.56 -2.19
C GLN A 222 -0.99 -7.89 -1.85
N LEU A 223 -0.51 -8.61 -0.83
CA LEU A 223 -1.16 -9.80 -0.31
C LEU A 223 -2.56 -9.47 0.21
N ALA A 224 -2.67 -8.51 1.13
CA ALA A 224 -3.94 -8.04 1.65
C ALA A 224 -4.91 -7.61 0.54
N PHE A 225 -4.41 -6.89 -0.47
CA PHE A 225 -5.19 -6.46 -1.63
C PHE A 225 -5.78 -7.63 -2.41
N TYR A 226 -5.00 -8.69 -2.66
CA TYR A 226 -5.50 -9.86 -3.39
C TYR A 226 -6.36 -10.79 -2.55
N SER A 227 -6.24 -10.74 -1.22
CA SER A 227 -6.97 -11.59 -0.27
C SER A 227 -8.39 -11.14 0.05
N ILE A 228 -8.78 -9.92 -0.36
CA ILE A 228 -10.12 -9.36 -0.11
C ILE A 228 -10.94 -9.15 -1.39
N PRO A 229 -12.29 -9.07 -1.29
CA PRO A 229 -13.17 -8.80 -2.42
C PRO A 229 -12.82 -7.48 -3.14
N PRO A 230 -12.97 -7.40 -4.48
CA PRO A 230 -12.63 -6.19 -5.25
C PRO A 230 -13.21 -4.88 -4.72
N VAL A 231 -14.44 -4.92 -4.19
CA VAL A 231 -15.13 -3.74 -3.66
C VAL A 231 -14.46 -3.13 -2.41
N GLU A 232 -13.75 -3.93 -1.61
CA GLU A 232 -13.08 -3.48 -0.38
C GLU A 232 -11.65 -2.99 -0.64
N ARG A 233 -11.08 -3.31 -1.81
CA ARG A 233 -9.67 -3.05 -2.13
C ARG A 233 -9.28 -1.57 -2.11
N TRP A 234 -10.22 -0.67 -2.41
CA TRP A 234 -9.96 0.77 -2.40
C TRP A 234 -9.59 1.30 -1.01
N ALA A 235 -10.13 0.71 0.07
CA ALA A 235 -9.75 1.10 1.42
C ALA A 235 -8.25 0.91 1.68
N LEU A 236 -7.66 -0.17 1.17
CA LEU A 236 -6.22 -0.44 1.27
C LEU A 236 -5.39 0.53 0.43
N LEU A 237 -5.89 0.91 -0.74
CA LEU A 237 -5.21 1.85 -1.64
C LEU A 237 -5.33 3.31 -1.21
N LYS A 238 -6.24 3.63 -0.27
CA LYS A 238 -6.45 4.98 0.24
C LYS A 238 -5.14 5.65 0.64
N SER A 239 -4.29 4.91 1.36
CA SER A 239 -2.96 5.37 1.79
C SER A 239 -2.02 5.78 0.65
N TRP A 240 -2.25 5.36 -0.59
CA TRP A 240 -1.46 5.81 -1.74
C TRP A 240 -1.77 7.25 -2.15
N PHE A 241 -2.92 7.78 -1.78
CA PHE A 241 -3.37 9.11 -2.19
C PHE A 241 -3.29 10.14 -1.08
N PHE A 242 -3.10 9.68 0.16
CA PHE A 242 -3.14 10.52 1.34
C PHE A 242 -1.84 10.38 2.13
N GLY A 243 -1.13 11.49 2.29
CA GLY A 243 0.09 11.58 3.08
C GLY A 243 -0.14 11.57 4.59
N TYR A 244 -1.25 11.01 5.07
CA TYR A 244 -1.63 11.07 6.47
C TYR A 244 -2.34 9.80 6.93
N GLN A 245 -2.30 9.55 8.23
CA GLN A 245 -3.03 8.48 8.91
C GLN A 245 -3.73 9.05 10.15
N SER A 246 -4.86 8.43 10.47
CA SER A 246 -5.67 8.78 11.64
C SER A 246 -5.87 7.57 12.53
N PHE A 247 -5.79 7.75 13.84
CA PHE A 247 -5.96 6.71 14.85
C PHE A 247 -6.96 7.16 15.92
N LEU A 248 -7.84 6.26 16.33
CA LEU A 248 -8.86 6.52 17.35
C LEU A 248 -8.31 6.22 18.74
N CYS A 249 -8.68 7.03 19.73
CA CYS A 249 -8.52 6.74 21.14
C CYS A 249 -9.65 7.34 21.96
N THR A 250 -9.75 6.93 23.22
CA THR A 250 -10.56 7.61 24.25
C THR A 250 -9.75 8.70 24.93
N VAL A 251 -10.43 9.68 25.52
CA VAL A 251 -9.78 10.70 26.36
C VAL A 251 -9.25 10.09 27.67
N SER A 252 -9.92 9.06 28.20
CA SER A 252 -9.51 8.37 29.43
C SER A 252 -8.13 7.73 29.29
N THR A 253 -7.87 6.98 28.21
CA THR A 253 -6.59 6.30 28.03
C THR A 253 -5.43 7.29 27.90
N TYR A 254 -5.65 8.45 27.27
CA TYR A 254 -4.69 9.54 27.28
C TYR A 254 -4.48 10.14 28.69
N ASN A 255 -5.57 10.51 29.38
CA ASN A 255 -5.52 11.17 30.69
C ASN A 255 -4.87 10.31 31.80
N GLU A 256 -4.98 8.98 31.68
CA GLU A 256 -4.31 8.02 32.56
C GLU A 256 -2.78 8.13 32.49
N LEU A 257 -2.21 8.49 31.33
CA LEU A 257 -0.76 8.58 31.11
C LEU A 257 -0.21 10.02 31.06
N ALA A 258 -1.04 11.01 30.73
CA ALA A 258 -0.60 12.40 30.51
C ALA A 258 -0.07 13.09 31.78
N GLY A 259 -0.45 12.59 32.97
CA GLY A 259 -0.20 13.25 34.24
C GLY A 259 -1.15 14.43 34.47
N SER A 260 -1.36 14.81 35.73
CA SER A 260 -2.43 15.75 36.15
C SER A 260 -2.39 17.12 35.47
N LEU A 261 -1.21 17.61 35.08
CA LEU A 261 -1.05 18.91 34.43
C LEU A 261 -1.43 18.91 32.93
N PHE A 262 -1.57 17.74 32.30
CA PHE A 262 -1.83 17.59 30.88
C PHE A 262 -3.16 16.88 30.58
N GLN A 263 -3.98 16.61 31.61
CA GLN A 263 -5.29 16.02 31.44
C GLN A 263 -6.21 16.95 30.64
N LEU A 264 -6.96 16.35 29.71
CA LEU A 264 -7.98 17.03 28.92
C LEU A 264 -9.30 17.02 29.69
N GLU A 265 -9.97 18.16 29.71
CA GLU A 265 -11.23 18.38 30.44
C GLU A 265 -12.45 17.91 29.63
N TYR A 266 -12.47 16.64 29.22
CA TYR A 266 -13.60 16.00 28.54
C TYR A 266 -14.01 14.71 29.27
N PRO A 267 -15.26 14.21 29.10
CA PRO A 267 -15.65 12.88 29.54
C PRO A 267 -14.65 11.81 29.05
N GLY A 268 -14.35 10.81 29.87
CA GLY A 268 -13.30 9.83 29.57
C GLY A 268 -13.54 9.04 28.27
N ASP A 269 -14.80 8.71 28.01
CA ASP A 269 -15.30 7.99 26.84
C ASP A 269 -15.42 8.84 25.56
N THR A 270 -15.04 10.12 25.63
CA THR A 270 -14.99 11.04 24.47
C THR A 270 -14.03 10.52 23.41
N MET A 271 -14.46 10.53 22.15
CA MET A 271 -13.63 10.15 21.01
C MET A 271 -12.54 11.19 20.71
N GLY A 272 -11.29 10.73 20.68
CA GLY A 272 -10.14 11.44 20.15
C GLY A 272 -9.63 10.80 18.86
N VAL A 273 -9.18 11.62 17.92
CA VAL A 273 -8.58 11.18 16.65
C VAL A 273 -7.23 11.83 16.45
N ILE A 274 -6.17 11.04 16.48
CA ILE A 274 -4.80 11.53 16.24
C ILE A 274 -4.49 11.49 14.76
N LEU A 275 -4.01 12.61 14.23
CA LEU A 275 -3.54 12.77 12.87
C LEU A 275 -2.01 12.80 12.85
N LEU A 276 -1.41 11.96 12.00
CA LEU A 276 0.01 12.01 11.67
C LEU A 276 0.22 12.09 10.16
N ASN A 277 1.34 12.67 9.73
CA ASN A 277 1.76 12.65 8.34
C ASN A 277 2.80 11.55 8.09
N THR A 278 2.71 10.89 6.94
CA THR A 278 3.61 9.81 6.51
C THR A 278 4.72 10.37 5.58
N PRO A 279 5.73 9.57 5.18
CA PRO A 279 6.74 10.01 4.22
C PRO A 279 6.16 10.62 2.95
N SER A 280 5.15 9.97 2.37
CA SER A 280 4.51 10.43 1.14
C SER A 280 3.93 11.86 1.21
N PHE A 281 3.57 12.37 2.39
CA PHE A 281 3.03 13.72 2.58
C PHE A 281 3.80 14.81 1.83
N PHE A 282 5.12 14.82 1.97
CA PHE A 282 5.93 15.96 1.56
C PHE A 282 5.93 16.17 0.05
N GLU A 283 6.18 15.11 -0.72
CA GLU A 283 6.30 15.21 -2.17
C GLU A 283 4.97 15.00 -2.92
N THR A 284 3.99 14.35 -2.29
CA THR A 284 2.70 14.07 -2.95
C THR A 284 1.63 15.08 -2.60
N THR A 285 1.50 15.45 -1.32
CA THR A 285 0.39 16.27 -0.84
C THR A 285 0.85 17.71 -0.64
N PHE A 286 1.89 17.91 0.17
CA PHE A 286 2.39 19.22 0.54
C PHE A 286 2.99 19.97 -0.65
N LYS A 287 3.85 19.33 -1.46
CA LYS A 287 4.40 19.93 -2.68
C LYS A 287 3.29 20.44 -3.61
N ARG A 288 2.29 19.60 -3.91
CA ARG A 288 1.19 19.97 -4.81
C ARG A 288 0.41 21.17 -4.27
N TRP A 289 0.01 21.11 -3.01
CA TRP A 289 -0.66 22.23 -2.35
C TRP A 289 0.19 23.50 -2.43
N LEU A 290 1.48 23.44 -2.07
CA LEU A 290 2.33 24.62 -2.04
C LEU A 290 2.55 25.21 -3.44
N CYS A 291 2.77 24.38 -4.46
CA CYS A 291 2.84 24.82 -5.85
C CYS A 291 1.54 25.50 -6.30
N SER A 292 0.37 24.98 -5.92
CA SER A 292 -0.93 25.57 -6.25
C SER A 292 -1.15 26.98 -5.66
N LYS A 293 -0.46 27.32 -4.55
CA LYS A 293 -0.57 28.64 -3.91
C LYS A 293 0.23 29.72 -4.60
N LYS A 294 1.22 29.36 -5.43
CA LYS A 294 2.07 30.34 -6.09
C LYS A 294 1.38 30.90 -7.34
N SER A 295 1.16 32.21 -7.35
CA SER A 295 0.70 32.95 -8.54
C SER A 295 1.77 32.96 -9.64
N PRO A 296 1.37 32.96 -10.93
CA PRO A 296 2.32 33.10 -12.04
C PRO A 296 3.02 34.47 -12.05
N TYR A 297 2.46 35.50 -11.42
CA TYR A 297 2.97 36.88 -11.46
C TYR A 297 3.81 37.29 -10.24
N GLU A 298 3.89 36.46 -9.20
CA GLU A 298 4.68 36.79 -8.01
C GLU A 298 6.09 36.19 -8.08
N THR A 299 7.06 36.86 -7.46
CA THR A 299 8.41 36.31 -7.28
C THR A 299 8.41 35.18 -6.26
N PHE A 300 9.46 34.36 -6.25
CA PHE A 300 9.61 33.30 -5.25
C PHE A 300 9.75 33.88 -3.84
N GLU A 301 10.48 34.99 -3.72
CA GLU A 301 10.76 35.66 -2.45
C GLU A 301 9.50 36.31 -1.85
N GLU A 302 8.62 36.89 -2.70
CA GLU A 302 7.31 37.39 -2.27
C GLU A 302 6.40 36.24 -1.84
N PHE A 303 6.39 35.14 -2.60
CA PHE A 303 5.61 33.96 -2.27
C PHE A 303 6.02 33.36 -0.92
N ALA A 304 7.32 33.19 -0.68
CA ALA A 304 7.86 32.63 0.56
C ALA A 304 7.45 33.47 1.80
N LYS A 305 7.37 34.80 1.67
CA LYS A 305 6.96 35.71 2.75
C LYS A 305 5.51 35.55 3.17
N LYS A 306 4.65 34.92 2.35
CA LYS A 306 3.25 34.63 2.72
C LYS A 306 3.10 33.62 3.84
N PHE A 307 4.15 32.86 4.17
CA PHE A 307 4.10 31.78 5.18
C PHE A 307 5.11 32.01 6.32
N PRO A 308 4.89 33.04 7.18
CA PRO A 308 5.84 33.40 8.24
C PRO A 308 6.03 32.29 9.28
N SER A 309 4.99 31.50 9.56
CA SER A 309 5.04 30.34 10.47
C SER A 309 5.58 29.07 9.80
N GLY A 310 5.93 29.18 8.52
CA GLY A 310 6.36 28.07 7.68
C GLY A 310 5.19 27.41 6.93
N PRO A 311 5.41 26.97 5.67
CA PRO A 311 4.34 26.52 4.79
C PRO A 311 3.65 25.22 5.25
N VAL A 312 4.33 24.37 6.04
CA VAL A 312 3.73 23.12 6.56
C VAL A 312 2.65 23.41 7.60
N GLN A 313 2.87 24.39 8.48
CA GLN A 313 1.88 24.77 9.48
C GLN A 313 0.65 25.38 8.79
N GLU A 314 0.86 26.26 7.82
CA GLU A 314 -0.22 26.88 7.05
C GLU A 314 -1.04 25.86 6.24
N PHE A 315 -0.41 24.80 5.73
CA PHE A 315 -1.15 23.68 5.12
C PHE A 315 -2.21 23.13 6.08
N PHE A 316 -1.83 22.81 7.33
CA PHE A 316 -2.78 22.24 8.29
C PHE A 316 -3.82 23.27 8.76
N ASN A 317 -3.42 24.54 8.91
CA ASN A 317 -4.35 25.63 9.23
C ASN A 317 -5.43 25.82 8.17
N GLU A 318 -5.09 25.65 6.89
CA GLU A 318 -6.05 25.75 5.81
C GLU A 318 -6.93 24.49 5.71
N MET A 319 -6.33 23.31 5.90
CA MET A 319 -7.03 22.05 5.69
C MET A 319 -7.98 21.68 6.82
N MET A 320 -7.63 21.95 8.07
CA MET A 320 -8.43 21.47 9.20
C MET A 320 -9.83 22.11 9.29
N PRO A 321 -10.03 23.42 9.03
CA PRO A 321 -11.37 23.99 8.99
C PRO A 321 -12.26 23.34 7.92
N LYS A 322 -11.69 22.96 6.77
CA LYS A 322 -12.42 22.22 5.72
C LYS A 322 -12.82 20.82 6.20
N VAL A 323 -11.95 20.16 6.97
CA VAL A 323 -12.26 18.86 7.60
C VAL A 323 -13.38 19.02 8.61
N GLN A 324 -13.32 20.03 9.50
CA GLN A 324 -14.39 20.30 10.47
C GLN A 324 -15.73 20.61 9.79
N GLU A 325 -15.72 21.37 8.69
CA GLU A 325 -16.93 21.65 7.90
C GLU A 325 -17.51 20.37 7.27
N ALA A 326 -16.67 19.51 6.72
CA ALA A 326 -17.09 18.24 6.14
C ALA A 326 -17.64 17.24 7.18
N LEU A 327 -17.33 17.44 8.46
CA LEU A 327 -17.81 16.60 9.57
C LEU A 327 -19.12 17.09 10.18
N LYS A 328 -19.64 18.25 9.75
CA LYS A 328 -20.92 18.78 10.25
C LYS A 328 -22.07 17.78 10.01
N PRO A 329 -23.03 17.67 10.95
CA PRO A 329 -23.20 18.52 12.14
C PRO A 329 -22.34 18.15 13.35
N VAL A 330 -21.45 17.15 13.25
CA VAL A 330 -20.62 16.72 14.38
C VAL A 330 -19.50 17.72 14.64
N ASP A 331 -19.52 18.33 15.82
CA ASP A 331 -18.49 19.28 16.24
C ASP A 331 -17.21 18.59 16.73
N SER A 332 -16.08 19.25 16.46
CA SER A 332 -14.77 18.81 16.93
C SER A 332 -13.89 19.97 17.34
N THR A 333 -13.08 19.74 18.37
CA THR A 333 -12.00 20.63 18.81
C THR A 333 -10.68 20.11 18.25
N VAL A 334 -9.93 20.96 17.56
CA VAL A 334 -8.60 20.62 17.03
C VAL A 334 -7.54 21.17 17.98
N ILE A 335 -6.55 20.34 18.31
CA ILE A 335 -5.32 20.76 19.00
C ILE A 335 -4.11 20.36 18.15
N TYR A 336 -3.33 21.33 17.68
CA TYR A 336 -2.13 21.04 16.87
C TYR A 336 -0.90 20.69 17.72
N ASP A 337 0.09 20.03 17.09
CA ASP A 337 1.34 19.62 17.73
C ASP A 337 2.19 20.80 18.25
N TYR A 338 2.03 21.96 17.62
CA TYR A 338 2.75 23.18 17.96
C TYR A 338 1.99 24.11 18.93
N GLU A 339 0.78 23.74 19.38
CA GLU A 339 0.00 24.59 20.27
C GLU A 339 0.48 24.54 21.71
N LEU A 340 0.74 25.72 22.28
CA LEU A 340 1.17 25.91 23.65
C LEU A 340 0.16 26.76 24.42
N HIS A 341 0.06 26.51 25.72
CA HIS A 341 -0.54 27.45 26.67
C HIS A 341 0.33 28.71 26.82
N PRO A 342 -0.18 29.82 27.40
CA PRO A 342 0.60 31.04 27.64
C PRO A 342 1.88 30.81 28.47
N ASN A 343 1.89 29.81 29.35
CA ASN A 343 3.05 29.39 30.14
C ASN A 343 4.06 28.52 29.35
N ARG A 344 3.91 28.43 28.03
CA ARG A 344 4.70 27.60 27.10
C ARG A 344 4.58 26.09 27.30
N ARG A 345 3.67 25.61 28.15
CA ARG A 345 3.36 24.18 28.28
C ARG A 345 2.60 23.71 27.03
N PRO A 346 2.93 22.56 26.42
CA PRO A 346 2.12 21.98 25.36
C PRO A 346 0.66 21.79 25.80
N LYS A 347 -0.28 22.09 24.92
CA LYS A 347 -1.71 21.82 25.20
C LYS A 347 -2.02 20.33 25.22
N ILE A 348 -1.23 19.52 24.51
CA ILE A 348 -1.40 18.08 24.42
C ILE A 348 -0.05 17.38 24.21
N LEU A 349 0.11 16.18 24.76
CA LEU A 349 1.31 15.35 24.61
C LEU A 349 1.14 14.35 23.46
N MET A 350 1.52 14.76 22.24
CA MET A 350 1.33 13.96 21.02
C MET A 350 1.92 12.54 21.09
N THR A 351 3.06 12.37 21.76
CA THR A 351 3.70 11.06 21.93
C THR A 351 2.84 10.10 22.74
N ILE A 352 2.13 10.61 23.76
CA ILE A 352 1.19 9.82 24.56
C ILE A 352 -0.05 9.51 23.72
N CYS A 353 -0.63 10.48 23.02
CA CYS A 353 -1.79 10.25 22.17
C CYS A 353 -1.51 9.15 21.14
N GLY A 354 -0.38 9.23 20.44
CA GLY A 354 0.01 8.22 19.46
C GLY A 354 0.33 6.86 20.07
N HIS A 355 0.80 6.81 21.33
CA HIS A 355 1.01 5.54 22.04
C HIS A 355 -0.30 4.85 22.39
N VAL A 356 -1.23 5.58 23.02
CA VAL A 356 -2.50 5.01 23.49
C VAL A 356 -3.41 4.61 22.32
N ALA A 357 -3.37 5.35 21.21
CA ALA A 357 -4.16 5.02 20.02
C ALA A 357 -3.55 3.92 19.14
N GLY A 358 -2.38 3.39 19.51
CA GLY A 358 -1.70 2.35 18.73
C GLY A 358 -0.98 2.81 17.48
N ALA A 359 -0.79 4.13 17.30
CA ALA A 359 -0.13 4.68 16.13
C ALA A 359 1.38 4.35 16.12
N ALA A 360 2.05 4.56 17.25
CA ALA A 360 3.48 4.31 17.38
C ALA A 360 3.85 4.03 18.83
N PHE A 361 4.81 3.13 19.03
CA PHE A 361 5.29 2.82 20.37
C PHE A 361 6.17 3.96 20.89
N TYR A 362 5.95 4.39 22.12
CA TYR A 362 6.70 5.49 22.74
C TYR A 362 7.77 4.90 23.66
N TYR A 363 9.04 5.14 23.31
CA TYR A 363 10.19 4.73 24.09
C TYR A 363 10.58 5.86 25.02
N HIS A 364 10.45 5.62 26.31
CA HIS A 364 10.85 6.55 27.35
C HIS A 364 12.37 6.57 27.48
N PRO A 365 12.96 7.70 27.91
CA PRO A 365 14.33 7.69 28.38
C PRO A 365 14.49 6.72 29.57
N PRO A 366 15.66 6.10 29.74
CA PRO A 366 15.95 5.29 30.93
C PRO A 366 15.80 6.13 32.20
N GLU A 367 15.38 5.49 33.29
CA GLU A 367 14.94 6.14 34.52
C GLU A 367 16.05 7.01 35.14
N GLU A 368 17.31 6.57 35.03
CA GLU A 368 18.50 7.27 35.50
C GLU A 368 18.75 8.60 34.75
N ALA A 369 18.24 8.73 33.51
CA ALA A 369 18.33 9.97 32.74
C ALA A 369 17.27 11.01 33.13
N LEU A 370 16.20 10.61 33.83
CA LEU A 370 15.16 11.51 34.35
C LEU A 370 15.62 12.26 35.61
N GLU A 371 16.54 11.67 36.37
CA GLU A 371 17.10 12.25 37.60
C GLU A 371 18.19 13.30 37.34
N CYS A 372 18.75 13.35 36.13
CA CYS A 372 19.76 14.33 35.76
C CYS A 372 19.14 15.72 35.55
N LEU A 373 19.29 16.61 36.55
CA LEU A 373 18.76 17.97 36.55
C LEU A 373 19.25 18.86 35.39
N PHE A 374 20.34 18.49 34.71
CA PHE A 374 21.04 19.34 33.74
C PHE A 374 20.72 19.01 32.27
N GLN A 375 20.17 17.84 31.96
CA GLN A 375 19.78 17.46 30.59
C GLN A 375 18.56 16.53 30.58
N LYS A 376 17.36 17.10 30.54
CA LYS A 376 16.14 16.30 30.34
C LYS A 376 16.16 15.69 28.94
N ARG A 377 16.32 14.36 28.86
CA ARG A 377 16.16 13.61 27.61
C ARG A 377 14.68 13.47 27.28
N ALA A 378 14.32 13.70 26.02
CA ALA A 378 12.99 13.42 25.50
C ALA A 378 12.91 11.96 25.03
N GLY A 379 11.75 11.33 25.23
CA GLY A 379 11.47 10.03 24.61
C GLY A 379 11.23 10.16 23.11
N VAL A 380 11.14 9.02 22.43
CA VAL A 380 10.93 8.96 20.96
C VAL A 380 9.82 7.97 20.62
N SER A 381 8.95 8.33 19.68
CA SER A 381 7.93 7.42 19.13
C SER A 381 8.44 6.78 17.84
N LEU A 382 8.29 5.46 17.69
CA LEU A 382 8.57 4.74 16.45
C LEU A 382 7.32 4.04 15.91
N HIS A 383 6.98 4.36 14.66
CA HIS A 383 5.85 3.79 13.95
C HIS A 383 6.22 2.43 13.33
N PRO A 384 5.37 1.40 13.38
CA PRO A 384 5.70 0.05 12.88
C PRO A 384 6.16 0.01 11.42
N LYS A 385 5.58 0.86 10.58
CA LYS A 385 5.93 0.94 9.15
C LYS A 385 7.02 1.96 8.83
N TYR A 386 7.11 3.05 9.61
CA TYR A 386 7.89 4.23 9.22
C TYR A 386 9.05 4.50 10.17
N GLY A 387 9.22 3.73 11.25
CA GLY A 387 10.22 4.05 12.28
C GLY A 387 9.97 5.48 12.78
N GLY A 388 10.99 6.34 12.74
CA GLY A 388 10.83 7.76 13.02
C GLY A 388 10.52 8.64 11.79
N TYR A 389 10.28 8.08 10.60
CA TYR A 389 9.94 8.82 9.37
C TYR A 389 8.45 9.23 9.31
N PHE A 390 7.96 9.87 10.37
CA PHE A 390 6.62 10.44 10.43
C PHE A 390 6.62 11.65 11.38
N ALA A 391 5.50 12.37 11.46
CA ALA A 391 5.27 13.31 12.55
C ALA A 391 3.78 13.41 12.89
N TYR A 392 3.46 13.53 14.18
CA TYR A 392 2.13 13.92 14.64
C TYR A 392 1.83 15.36 14.23
N ARG A 393 0.54 15.67 14.02
CA ARG A 393 0.11 16.98 13.49
C ARG A 393 -1.03 17.60 14.27
N ALA A 394 -2.03 16.80 14.62
CA ALA A 394 -3.18 17.29 15.36
C ALA A 394 -3.86 16.16 16.10
N VAL A 395 -4.63 16.52 17.11
CA VAL A 395 -5.68 15.67 17.68
C VAL A 395 -7.02 16.39 17.48
N LEU A 396 -8.00 15.67 16.95
CA LEU A 396 -9.38 16.10 16.88
C LEU A 396 -10.13 15.42 18.02
N ILE A 397 -10.71 16.20 18.91
CA ILE A 397 -11.55 15.73 20.02
C ILE A 397 -12.99 15.98 19.60
N PHE A 398 -13.87 15.00 19.78
CA PHE A 398 -15.29 15.07 19.41
C PHE A 398 -16.14 15.02 20.67
N PRO A 399 -16.42 16.17 21.33
CA PRO A 399 -17.00 16.19 22.68
C PRO A 399 -18.37 15.52 22.78
N GLU A 400 -19.11 15.45 21.67
CA GLU A 400 -20.45 14.87 21.59
C GLU A 400 -20.44 13.40 21.11
N VAL A 401 -19.26 12.86 20.75
CA VAL A 401 -19.13 11.49 20.25
C VAL A 401 -18.49 10.64 21.34
N ILE A 402 -19.31 9.75 21.88
CA ILE A 402 -18.92 8.80 22.92
C ILE A 402 -18.65 7.44 22.29
N LEU A 403 -17.45 6.90 22.54
CA LEU A 403 -17.09 5.55 22.10
C LEU A 403 -17.78 4.51 22.98
N PRO A 404 -18.19 3.35 22.41
CA PRO A 404 -18.91 2.35 23.18
C PRO A 404 -17.98 1.73 24.25
N PRO A 405 -18.51 1.23 25.38
CA PRO A 405 -17.70 0.73 26.49
C PRO A 405 -16.79 -0.46 26.16
N ASP A 406 -17.07 -1.19 25.07
CA ASP A 406 -16.29 -2.31 24.57
C ASP A 406 -15.22 -1.89 23.55
N PHE A 407 -15.15 -0.60 23.18
CA PHE A 407 -14.07 -0.07 22.37
C PHE A 407 -12.73 -0.28 23.06
N LYS A 408 -11.77 -0.82 22.30
CA LYS A 408 -10.40 -1.00 22.77
C LYS A 408 -9.44 -0.53 21.71
N GLU A 409 -8.53 0.35 22.10
CA GLU A 409 -7.41 0.76 21.27
C GLU A 409 -6.50 -0.44 20.98
N GLN A 410 -5.97 -0.47 19.76
CA GLN A 410 -4.93 -1.44 19.43
C GLN A 410 -3.62 -0.98 20.05
N ARG A 411 -2.86 -1.90 20.66
CA ARG A 411 -1.54 -1.55 21.18
C ARG A 411 -0.55 -1.44 20.02
N ALA A 412 0.20 -0.33 19.97
CA ALA A 412 1.31 -0.21 19.04
C ALA A 412 2.35 -1.32 19.31
N PRO A 413 2.89 -1.99 18.27
CA PRO A 413 3.90 -3.03 18.48
C PRO A 413 5.22 -2.41 18.96
N MET A 414 5.84 -3.06 19.93
CA MET A 414 7.17 -2.71 20.42
C MET A 414 8.23 -3.28 19.46
N LEU A 415 8.83 -2.39 18.67
CA LEU A 415 9.83 -2.72 17.64
C LEU A 415 11.23 -3.02 18.23
N LEU A 416 11.60 -2.34 19.32
CA LEU A 416 12.91 -2.46 19.96
C LEU A 416 12.77 -3.32 21.21
N THR A 417 13.20 -4.57 21.13
CA THR A 417 12.98 -5.58 22.18
C THR A 417 14.06 -5.62 23.26
N THR A 418 15.19 -4.94 23.08
CA THR A 418 16.28 -4.87 24.07
C THR A 418 16.49 -3.45 24.57
N ILE A 419 16.89 -3.32 25.83
CA ILE A 419 17.11 -2.02 26.49
C ILE A 419 18.17 -1.22 25.74
N GLU A 420 19.24 -1.89 25.26
CA GLU A 420 20.33 -1.24 24.53
C GLU A 420 19.85 -0.57 23.25
N LYS A 421 18.92 -1.22 22.52
CA LYS A 421 18.32 -0.65 21.31
C LYS A 421 17.41 0.53 21.63
N GLN A 422 16.65 0.44 22.72
CA GLN A 422 15.76 1.52 23.18
C GLN A 422 16.59 2.75 23.57
N ASP A 423 17.65 2.55 24.36
CA ASP A 423 18.58 3.58 24.79
C ASP A 423 19.31 4.21 23.60
N GLU A 424 19.73 3.39 22.63
CA GLU A 424 20.34 3.89 21.40
C GLU A 424 19.38 4.79 20.61
N ALA A 425 18.12 4.39 20.45
CA ALA A 425 17.12 5.19 19.74
C ALA A 425 16.88 6.54 20.45
N VAL A 426 16.73 6.53 21.77
CA VAL A 426 16.56 7.75 22.58
C VAL A 426 17.82 8.63 22.50
N ARG A 427 19.02 8.05 22.61
CA ARG A 427 20.29 8.79 22.49
C ARG A 427 20.42 9.45 21.12
N LEU A 428 20.19 8.70 20.03
CA LEU A 428 20.23 9.25 18.67
C LEU A 428 19.22 10.37 18.47
N TYR A 429 18.03 10.27 19.09
CA TYR A 429 17.01 11.30 19.01
C TYR A 429 17.38 12.58 19.78
N ASN A 430 18.06 12.48 20.92
CA ASN A 430 18.44 13.67 21.70
C ASN A 430 19.73 14.31 21.19
N ASP A 431 20.73 13.48 20.85
CA ASP A 431 22.10 13.95 20.60
C ASP A 431 22.43 14.08 19.11
N HIS A 432 21.68 13.45 18.21
CA HIS A 432 22.00 13.35 16.78
C HIS A 432 20.77 13.44 15.85
N TRP A 433 19.70 14.14 16.26
CA TRP A 433 18.44 14.16 15.50
C TRP A 433 18.57 14.70 14.07
N TRP A 434 19.50 15.63 13.83
CA TRP A 434 19.72 16.25 12.52
C TRP A 434 20.26 15.27 11.48
N GLU A 435 20.96 14.22 11.93
CA GLU A 435 21.45 13.14 11.05
C GLU A 435 20.30 12.21 10.62
N GLY A 436 19.16 12.24 11.32
CA GLY A 436 17.99 11.43 11.02
C GLY A 436 18.13 9.94 11.35
N LYS A 437 19.27 9.47 11.85
CA LYS A 437 19.56 8.04 12.12
C LYS A 437 18.58 7.38 13.08
N PHE A 438 18.08 8.10 14.09
CA PHE A 438 17.07 7.57 15.01
C PHE A 438 15.80 7.09 14.28
N ARG A 439 15.53 7.63 13.09
CA ARG A 439 14.34 7.27 12.30
C ARG A 439 14.45 5.88 11.69
N ASP A 440 15.66 5.35 11.55
CA ASP A 440 15.91 3.99 11.05
C ASP A 440 15.74 2.92 12.14
N CYS A 441 15.61 3.31 13.41
CA CYS A 441 15.33 2.36 14.49
C CYS A 441 13.97 1.67 14.24
N GLY A 442 13.95 0.33 14.29
CA GLY A 442 12.76 -0.48 14.03
C GLY A 442 12.54 -0.86 12.56
N ASP A 443 13.58 -0.80 11.73
CA ASP A 443 13.62 -1.30 10.35
C ASP A 443 12.46 -0.80 9.46
N PRO A 444 12.34 0.52 9.27
CA PRO A 444 11.21 1.12 8.56
C PRO A 444 11.16 0.69 7.09
N VAL A 445 9.95 0.36 6.65
CA VAL A 445 9.64 -0.06 5.27
C VAL A 445 9.62 1.14 4.32
N GLU A 446 9.18 2.30 4.80
CA GLU A 446 9.07 3.52 4.00
C GLU A 446 9.73 4.68 4.74
N LYS A 447 10.61 5.40 4.05
CA LYS A 447 11.45 6.47 4.59
C LYS A 447 11.18 7.79 3.89
N TYR A 448 11.58 8.89 4.53
CA TYR A 448 11.64 10.19 3.88
C TYR A 448 12.59 10.15 2.68
N SER A 449 12.25 10.88 1.63
CA SER A 449 13.17 11.07 0.52
C SER A 449 14.42 11.85 0.98
N PRO A 450 15.55 11.78 0.27
CA PRO A 450 16.72 12.60 0.58
C PRO A 450 16.39 14.10 0.65
N LEU A 451 15.47 14.58 -0.21
CA LEU A 451 15.01 15.97 -0.20
C LEU A 451 14.21 16.30 1.05
N GLN A 452 13.25 15.44 1.42
CA GLN A 452 12.41 15.62 2.59
C GLN A 452 13.23 15.58 3.88
N LEU A 453 14.19 14.66 3.98
CA LEU A 453 15.10 14.59 5.12
C LEU A 453 15.94 15.87 5.22
N LYS A 454 16.54 16.31 4.10
CA LYS A 454 17.29 17.57 4.04
C LYS A 454 16.44 18.76 4.46
N TYR A 455 15.19 18.83 4.02
CA TYR A 455 14.26 19.90 4.39
C TYR A 455 13.99 19.94 5.91
N PHE A 456 13.63 18.81 6.52
CA PHE A 456 13.28 18.78 7.95
C PHE A 456 14.49 18.85 8.89
N SER A 457 15.67 18.40 8.45
CA SER A 457 16.93 18.55 9.19
C SER A 457 17.53 19.95 9.09
N SER A 458 17.03 20.81 8.19
CA SER A 458 17.51 22.20 8.02
C SER A 458 16.70 23.19 8.87
N LEU A 459 17.34 24.31 9.22
CA LEU A 459 16.69 25.40 9.95
C LEU A 459 15.55 26.02 9.12
N PRO A 460 14.48 26.54 9.76
CA PRO A 460 13.33 27.11 9.04
C PRO A 460 13.68 28.14 7.97
N LYS A 461 14.69 28.98 8.21
CA LYS A 461 15.15 30.01 7.26
C LYS A 461 15.77 29.45 5.98
N ASP A 462 16.38 28.27 6.03
CA ASP A 462 17.10 27.64 4.91
C ASP A 462 16.18 26.70 4.10
N ARG A 463 14.98 26.42 4.60
CA ARG A 463 14.03 25.45 4.02
C ARG A 463 13.49 25.87 2.66
N TRP A 464 13.28 27.17 2.44
CA TRP A 464 12.75 27.67 1.17
C TRP A 464 13.70 27.41 0.01
N ASP A 465 15.00 27.64 0.18
CA ASP A 465 15.99 27.41 -0.88
C ASP A 465 16.05 25.93 -1.29
N ILE A 466 15.84 25.00 -0.35
CA ILE A 466 15.81 23.56 -0.62
C ILE A 466 14.69 23.19 -1.60
N ILE A 467 13.53 23.82 -1.48
CA ILE A 467 12.35 23.53 -2.31
C ILE A 467 12.13 24.55 -3.44
N LYS A 468 13.04 25.50 -3.63
CA LYS A 468 12.92 26.55 -4.67
C LYS A 468 12.72 25.97 -6.07
N HIS A 469 13.37 24.83 -6.36
CA HIS A 469 13.24 24.08 -7.61
C HIS A 469 11.84 23.48 -7.87
N TRP A 470 10.90 23.53 -6.92
CA TRP A 470 9.52 23.09 -7.14
C TRP A 470 8.70 24.08 -7.98
N PHE A 471 9.19 25.30 -8.15
CA PHE A 471 8.44 26.41 -8.74
C PHE A 471 9.00 26.87 -10.10
N TYR A 472 9.90 26.08 -10.70
CA TYR A 472 10.54 26.37 -11.98
C TYR A 472 10.35 25.24 -12.99
#